data_AF-A0A7Y0AC03-F1
#
_entry.id   AF-A0A7Y0AC03-F1
#
_cell.length_a   1.000
_cell.length_b   1.000
_cell.length_c   1.000
_cell.angle_alpha   90.00
_cell.angle_beta   90.00
_cell.angle_gamma   90.00
#
_symmetry.space_group_name_H-M   'P 1'
#
loop_
_entity.id
_entity.type
_entity.pdbx_description
1 polymer ?
#
loop_
_entity_poly.entity_id
_entity_poly.type
_entity_poly.pdbx_seq_one_letter_code
_entity_poly.pdbx_strand_id
1 'polypeptide(L)'
;MNPTPEDAQRDRSAERFLRLVQAKRRGTLKIYLGLAAGVGKTYRMLQEAHDLRQHGVDVLLGYVETHGRAGTVAQLRELPAMPRKQVFYKGHAVEEMDLEALEQRRPQVVVVDELAHSNVPGSRHAKRWQDVEALVSKGISVITAVNVQHLESLHDQVLKITGTDVTERVPDQLLREADEVINLDLTVGELRARLEEGKIYDAAKVPTALANFFQAENLLQLRRLAVREVAQLLGHQVETGAGGAPVVPSQRRNDDRLLACINANEQAATEIIRKASRLADRFSAAAWYVLYVQTGRESAARINLAAQRHLINNLQLATQLGAQVLRVKDDDIVGAIRRVAQEKHATLLVCGLTGEKSLWQQLGRGGVTHGLLRAVARDGSDLDVYLVNY
;
A
#
# COMPACT_ATOMS: atom_id res chain seq x y z
N MET A 1 -19.94 13.07 -34.06
CA MET A 1 -18.73 13.60 -33.41
C MET A 1 -17.86 12.41 -33.07
N ASN A 2 -16.57 12.41 -33.45
CA ASN A 2 -15.67 11.34 -33.04
C ASN A 2 -15.43 11.45 -31.53
N PRO A 3 -15.45 10.34 -30.78
CA PRO A 3 -15.19 10.36 -29.33
C PRO A 3 -13.78 10.89 -29.06
N THR A 4 -13.63 11.68 -28.00
CA THR A 4 -12.31 12.19 -27.61
C THR A 4 -11.45 11.05 -27.05
N PRO A 5 -10.11 11.19 -27.00
CA PRO A 5 -9.23 10.17 -26.42
C PRO A 5 -9.59 9.81 -24.97
N GLU A 6 -10.11 10.78 -24.20
CA GLU A 6 -10.60 10.55 -22.85
C GLU A 6 -11.88 9.71 -22.83
N ASP A 7 -12.82 9.97 -23.72
CA ASP A 7 -14.08 9.21 -23.80
C ASP A 7 -13.79 7.75 -24.18
N ALA A 8 -12.90 7.52 -25.13
CA ALA A 8 -12.45 6.18 -25.51
C ALA A 8 -11.68 5.44 -24.39
N GLN A 9 -11.05 6.15 -23.45
CA GLN A 9 -10.42 5.53 -22.28
C GLN A 9 -11.45 5.16 -21.21
N ARG A 10 -12.50 5.97 -21.04
CA ARG A 10 -13.60 5.70 -20.11
C ARG A 10 -14.43 4.50 -20.57
N ASP A 11 -14.82 4.46 -21.84
CA ASP A 11 -15.56 3.33 -22.42
C ASP A 11 -14.82 2.01 -22.20
N ARG A 12 -13.49 1.99 -22.41
CA ARG A 12 -12.66 0.81 -22.15
C ARG A 12 -12.62 0.42 -20.66
N SER A 13 -12.66 1.38 -19.73
CA SER A 13 -12.73 1.09 -18.29
C SER A 13 -14.08 0.49 -17.92
N ALA A 14 -15.17 1.06 -18.43
CA ALA A 14 -16.52 0.55 -18.24
C ALA A 14 -16.66 -0.87 -18.80
N GLU A 15 -16.27 -1.11 -20.05
CA GLU A 15 -16.27 -2.43 -20.67
C GLU A 15 -15.46 -3.47 -19.88
N ARG A 16 -14.28 -3.08 -19.36
CA ARG A 16 -13.46 -3.95 -18.52
C ARG A 16 -14.19 -4.30 -17.22
N PHE A 17 -14.78 -3.31 -16.56
CA PHE A 17 -15.57 -3.53 -15.35
C PHE A 17 -16.76 -4.46 -15.63
N LEU A 18 -17.46 -4.28 -16.76
CA LEU A 18 -18.55 -5.16 -17.17
C LEU A 18 -18.13 -6.62 -17.34
N ARG A 19 -16.96 -6.88 -17.91
CA ARG A 19 -16.43 -8.25 -17.99
C ARG A 19 -16.20 -8.86 -16.62
N LEU A 20 -15.74 -8.08 -15.65
CA LEU A 20 -15.56 -8.54 -14.26
C LEU A 20 -16.90 -8.86 -13.61
N VAL A 21 -17.90 -7.98 -13.76
CA VAL A 21 -19.28 -8.18 -13.27
C VAL A 21 -19.90 -9.45 -13.85
N GLN A 22 -19.67 -9.74 -15.13
CA GLN A 22 -20.22 -10.94 -15.79
C GLN A 22 -19.49 -12.24 -15.43
N ALA A 23 -18.20 -12.18 -15.08
CA ALA A 23 -17.37 -13.35 -14.84
C ALA A 23 -17.47 -13.95 -13.43
N LYS A 24 -17.90 -13.16 -12.43
CA LYS A 24 -17.85 -13.55 -11.01
C LYS A 24 -19.23 -13.87 -10.42
N ARG A 25 -19.26 -14.84 -9.50
CA ARG A 25 -20.45 -15.15 -8.67
C ARG A 25 -20.64 -14.16 -7.50
N ARG A 26 -19.56 -13.54 -7.03
CA ARG A 26 -19.55 -12.43 -6.06
C ARG A 26 -19.57 -11.13 -6.85
N GLY A 27 -20.15 -10.06 -6.28
CA GLY A 27 -20.15 -8.74 -6.90
C GLY A 27 -18.72 -8.22 -7.06
N THR A 28 -18.53 -7.28 -7.99
CA THR A 28 -17.24 -6.62 -8.24
C THR A 28 -17.16 -5.33 -7.44
N LEU A 29 -16.03 -5.07 -6.77
CA LEU A 29 -15.77 -3.83 -6.04
C LEU A 29 -14.78 -2.94 -6.80
N LYS A 30 -15.21 -1.74 -7.18
CA LYS A 30 -14.39 -0.70 -7.82
C LYS A 30 -14.26 0.52 -6.90
N ILE A 31 -13.04 0.93 -6.61
CA ILE A 31 -12.75 2.03 -5.67
C ILE A 31 -12.01 3.17 -6.39
N TYR A 32 -12.57 4.37 -6.35
CA TYR A 32 -11.86 5.60 -6.70
C TYR A 32 -11.14 6.16 -5.48
N LEU A 33 -9.80 6.05 -5.48
CA LEU A 33 -8.94 6.60 -4.44
C LEU A 33 -8.50 8.01 -4.83
N GLY A 34 -8.62 8.97 -3.91
CA GLY A 34 -8.17 10.35 -4.13
C GLY A 34 -7.29 10.89 -3.01
N LEU A 35 -6.45 11.88 -3.32
CA LEU A 35 -5.56 12.49 -2.33
C LEU A 35 -6.33 13.34 -1.29
N ALA A 36 -7.44 13.97 -1.70
CA ALA A 36 -8.24 14.86 -0.88
C ALA A 36 -9.67 15.05 -1.45
N ALA A 37 -10.51 15.74 -0.68
CA ALA A 37 -11.78 16.25 -1.19
C ALA A 37 -11.56 17.21 -2.37
N GLY A 38 -12.42 17.15 -3.39
CA GLY A 38 -12.37 18.06 -4.54
C GLY A 38 -11.61 17.56 -5.78
N VAL A 39 -10.93 16.41 -5.70
CA VAL A 39 -10.27 15.78 -6.86
C VAL A 39 -11.21 15.21 -7.92
N GLY A 40 -12.52 15.27 -7.70
CA GLY A 40 -13.53 14.85 -8.67
C GLY A 40 -13.99 13.39 -8.57
N LYS A 41 -13.74 12.70 -7.45
CA LYS A 41 -14.17 11.30 -7.21
C LYS A 41 -15.64 11.05 -7.56
N THR A 42 -16.54 11.80 -6.92
CA THR A 42 -17.99 11.68 -7.14
C THR A 42 -18.39 11.93 -8.59
N TYR A 43 -17.79 12.93 -9.23
CA TYR A 43 -18.07 13.26 -10.63
C TYR A 43 -17.63 12.13 -11.57
N ARG A 44 -16.43 11.57 -11.37
CA ARG A 44 -15.95 10.40 -12.15
C ARG A 44 -16.82 9.17 -11.94
N MET A 45 -17.22 8.93 -10.70
CA MET A 45 -18.10 7.82 -10.34
C MET A 45 -19.48 7.91 -11.02
N LEU A 46 -20.03 9.12 -11.14
CA LEU A 46 -21.28 9.37 -11.86
C LEU A 46 -21.12 9.28 -13.39
N GLN A 47 -19.98 9.72 -13.95
CA GLN A 47 -19.69 9.49 -15.38
C GLN A 47 -19.66 8.00 -15.71
N GLU A 48 -18.96 7.20 -14.91
CA GLU A 48 -18.91 5.75 -15.09
C GLU A 48 -20.32 5.12 -15.00
N ALA A 49 -21.15 5.60 -14.07
CA ALA A 49 -22.53 5.14 -13.95
C ALA A 49 -23.36 5.43 -15.20
N HIS A 50 -23.13 6.57 -15.86
CA HIS A 50 -23.73 6.89 -17.16
C HIS A 50 -23.24 5.94 -18.25
N ASP A 51 -21.93 5.74 -18.36
CA ASP A 51 -21.33 4.89 -19.38
C ASP A 51 -21.84 3.45 -19.25
N LEU A 52 -21.88 2.89 -18.04
CA LEU A 52 -22.43 1.55 -17.77
C LEU A 52 -23.91 1.46 -18.17
N ARG A 53 -24.70 2.49 -17.87
CA ARG A 53 -26.12 2.52 -18.24
C ARG A 53 -26.32 2.62 -19.75
N GLN A 54 -25.48 3.35 -20.47
CA GLN A 54 -25.48 3.39 -21.94
C GLN A 54 -25.18 2.00 -22.54
N HIS A 55 -24.40 1.18 -21.85
CA HIS A 55 -24.14 -0.22 -22.18
C HIS A 55 -25.22 -1.19 -21.67
N GLY A 56 -26.38 -0.69 -21.20
CA GLY A 56 -27.54 -1.50 -20.84
C GLY A 56 -27.49 -2.14 -19.44
N VAL A 57 -26.65 -1.62 -18.54
CA VAL A 57 -26.45 -2.20 -17.20
C VAL A 57 -27.41 -1.58 -16.19
N ASP A 58 -27.98 -2.40 -15.31
CA ASP A 58 -28.88 -1.94 -14.22
C ASP A 58 -28.04 -1.28 -13.12
N VAL A 59 -27.73 0.00 -13.30
CA VAL A 59 -26.99 0.85 -12.37
C VAL A 59 -27.95 1.64 -11.51
N LEU A 60 -27.73 1.66 -10.19
CA LEU A 60 -28.53 2.41 -9.23
C LEU A 60 -27.64 3.26 -8.30
N LEU A 61 -28.05 4.50 -8.04
CA LEU A 61 -27.40 5.32 -7.02
C LEU A 61 -27.91 4.93 -5.63
N GLY A 62 -27.05 4.34 -4.80
CA GLY A 62 -27.39 3.96 -3.43
C GLY A 62 -27.23 5.13 -2.47
N TYR A 63 -26.08 5.79 -2.53
CA TYR A 63 -25.82 7.03 -1.80
C TYR A 63 -24.76 7.83 -2.54
N VAL A 64 -25.04 9.10 -2.85
CA VAL A 64 -24.11 10.01 -3.52
C VAL A 64 -24.19 11.37 -2.87
N GLU A 65 -23.06 11.89 -2.40
CA GLU A 65 -22.99 13.22 -1.80
C GLU A 65 -22.50 14.25 -2.82
N THR A 66 -23.33 15.27 -3.09
CA THR A 66 -23.02 16.28 -4.11
C THR A 66 -22.38 17.54 -3.55
N HIS A 67 -22.53 17.78 -2.24
CA HIS A 67 -22.15 19.03 -1.58
C HIS A 67 -22.63 20.28 -2.33
N GLY A 68 -23.80 20.22 -2.98
CA GLY A 68 -24.38 21.35 -3.71
C GLY A 68 -23.68 21.73 -5.03
N ARG A 69 -22.74 20.91 -5.52
CA ARG A 69 -21.98 21.21 -6.75
C ARG A 69 -22.87 21.11 -7.98
N ALA A 70 -23.17 22.22 -8.64
CA ALA A 70 -24.09 22.29 -9.79
C ALA A 70 -23.78 21.26 -10.90
N GLY A 71 -22.49 21.08 -11.25
CA GLY A 71 -22.07 20.10 -12.26
C GLY A 71 -22.29 18.64 -11.84
N THR A 72 -22.17 18.31 -10.54
CA THR A 72 -22.44 16.97 -10.01
C THR A 72 -23.93 16.73 -9.85
N VAL A 73 -24.69 17.75 -9.42
CA VAL A 73 -26.17 17.71 -9.35
C VAL A 73 -26.78 17.48 -10.72
N ALA A 74 -26.23 18.10 -11.77
CA ALA A 74 -26.68 17.89 -13.14
C ALA A 74 -26.55 16.41 -13.56
N GLN A 75 -25.48 15.73 -13.16
CA GLN A 75 -25.26 14.32 -13.49
C GLN A 75 -26.21 13.34 -12.78
N LEU A 76 -26.84 13.74 -11.68
CA LEU A 76 -27.80 12.89 -10.98
C LEU A 76 -29.13 12.71 -11.74
N ARG A 77 -29.54 13.70 -12.54
CA ARG A 77 -30.92 13.79 -13.08
C ARG A 77 -31.33 12.63 -13.96
N GLU A 78 -30.37 11.94 -14.57
CA GLU A 78 -30.60 10.87 -15.54
C GLU A 78 -30.30 9.47 -14.96
N LEU A 79 -29.79 9.38 -13.74
CA LEU A 79 -29.47 8.11 -13.07
C LEU A 79 -30.56 7.75 -12.07
N PRO A 80 -30.98 6.48 -11.97
CA PRO A 80 -32.01 6.10 -11.02
C PRO A 80 -31.37 6.08 -9.63
N ALA A 81 -32.07 6.63 -8.64
CA ALA A 81 -31.56 6.70 -7.27
C ALA A 81 -32.50 5.97 -6.31
N MET A 82 -31.90 5.24 -5.37
CA MET A 82 -32.62 4.71 -4.22
C MET A 82 -32.95 5.88 -3.28
N PRO A 83 -34.20 5.99 -2.78
CA PRO A 83 -34.53 6.95 -1.75
C PRO A 83 -33.63 6.78 -0.52
N ARG A 84 -33.11 7.88 0.01
CA ARG A 84 -32.30 7.88 1.23
C ARG A 84 -33.19 7.56 2.44
N LYS A 85 -32.68 6.76 3.37
CA LYS A 85 -33.36 6.43 4.62
C LYS A 85 -33.22 7.59 5.59
N GLN A 86 -34.32 8.17 6.04
CA GLN A 86 -34.30 9.20 7.09
C GLN A 86 -34.27 8.55 8.47
N VAL A 87 -33.27 8.91 9.28
CA VAL A 87 -33.08 8.40 10.64
C VAL A 87 -32.97 9.59 11.59
N PHE A 88 -33.73 9.56 12.69
CA PHE A 88 -33.62 10.59 13.73
C PHE A 88 -32.54 10.20 14.74
N TYR A 89 -31.51 11.04 14.87
CA TYR A 89 -30.42 10.83 15.81
C TYR A 89 -30.06 12.13 16.52
N LYS A 90 -29.98 12.08 17.86
CA LYS A 90 -29.68 13.24 18.73
C LYS A 90 -30.53 14.50 18.43
N GLY A 91 -31.80 14.31 18.08
CA GLY A 91 -32.74 15.42 17.81
C GLY A 91 -32.66 16.00 16.39
N HIS A 92 -31.86 15.43 15.49
CA HIS A 92 -31.77 15.84 14.09
C HIS A 92 -32.13 14.68 13.14
N ALA A 93 -32.76 15.01 12.00
CA ALA A 93 -32.96 14.06 10.91
C ALA A 93 -31.66 13.94 10.11
N VAL A 94 -31.16 12.73 9.96
CA VAL A 94 -29.96 12.37 9.19
C VAL A 94 -30.37 11.45 8.06
N GLU A 95 -29.79 11.64 6.89
CA GLU A 95 -30.03 10.77 5.74
C GLU A 95 -28.95 9.70 5.64
N GLU A 96 -29.35 8.45 5.46
CA GLU A 96 -28.46 7.30 5.31
C GLU A 96 -28.78 6.49 4.05
N MET A 97 -27.84 5.65 3.66
CA MET A 97 -28.06 4.66 2.61
C MET A 97 -29.07 3.59 3.07
N ASP A 98 -30.06 3.27 2.24
CA ASP A 98 -30.98 2.16 2.51
C ASP A 98 -30.41 0.82 2.02
N LEU A 99 -29.58 0.21 2.86
CA LEU A 99 -28.97 -1.10 2.56
C LEU A 99 -30.02 -2.18 2.27
N GLU A 100 -31.11 -2.22 3.04
CA GLU A 100 -32.13 -3.27 2.91
C GLU A 100 -32.88 -3.14 1.58
N ALA A 101 -33.24 -1.92 1.20
CA ALA A 101 -33.89 -1.67 -0.09
C ALA A 101 -32.97 -2.02 -1.27
N LEU A 102 -31.66 -1.74 -1.17
CA LEU A 102 -30.68 -2.12 -2.19
C LEU A 102 -30.56 -3.65 -2.32
N GLU A 103 -30.49 -4.36 -1.19
CA GLU A 103 -30.44 -5.82 -1.16
C GLU A 103 -31.72 -6.49 -1.72
N GLN A 104 -32.88 -5.85 -1.57
CA GLN A 104 -34.15 -6.30 -2.14
C GLN A 104 -34.26 -5.99 -3.63
N ARG A 105 -33.85 -4.78 -4.06
CA ARG A 105 -33.91 -4.35 -5.47
C ARG A 105 -32.92 -5.11 -6.36
N ARG A 106 -31.80 -5.58 -5.80
CA ARG A 106 -30.71 -6.31 -6.48
C ARG A 106 -30.33 -5.73 -7.84
N PRO A 107 -29.91 -4.45 -7.91
CA PRO A 107 -29.33 -3.91 -9.13
C PRO A 107 -28.02 -4.64 -9.47
N GLN A 108 -27.58 -4.55 -10.72
CA GLN A 108 -26.29 -5.11 -11.13
C GLN A 108 -25.12 -4.32 -10.54
N VAL A 109 -25.25 -2.99 -10.51
CA VAL A 109 -24.24 -2.07 -9.99
C VAL A 109 -24.88 -1.03 -9.06
N VAL A 110 -24.29 -0.79 -7.89
CA VAL A 110 -24.64 0.30 -6.98
C VAL A 110 -23.50 1.29 -6.86
N VAL A 111 -23.84 2.57 -6.90
CA VAL A 111 -22.92 3.66 -6.62
C VAL A 111 -23.06 4.10 -5.15
N VAL A 112 -21.96 4.07 -4.40
CA VAL A 112 -21.92 4.41 -2.96
C VAL A 112 -20.75 5.35 -2.66
N ASP A 113 -21.02 6.61 -2.38
CA ASP A 113 -20.00 7.59 -1.98
C ASP A 113 -19.69 7.54 -0.47
N GLU A 114 -18.60 8.22 -0.09
CA GLU A 114 -18.12 8.35 1.30
C GLU A 114 -17.87 7.00 1.99
N LEU A 115 -17.02 6.15 1.41
CA LEU A 115 -16.74 4.79 1.92
C LEU A 115 -16.31 4.75 3.41
N ALA A 116 -15.65 5.80 3.89
CA ALA A 116 -15.15 5.92 5.26
C ALA A 116 -16.23 6.30 6.30
N HIS A 117 -17.42 6.68 5.82
CA HIS A 117 -18.51 7.21 6.65
C HIS A 117 -18.87 6.27 7.81
N SER A 118 -19.11 6.89 8.96
CA SER A 118 -19.60 6.21 10.16
C SER A 118 -21.12 6.25 10.17
N ASN A 119 -21.74 5.08 10.03
CA ASN A 119 -23.19 5.00 10.00
C ASN A 119 -23.80 5.46 11.33
N VAL A 120 -25.00 6.02 11.27
CA VAL A 120 -25.75 6.44 12.45
C VAL A 120 -25.89 5.28 13.46
N PRO A 121 -25.66 5.50 14.77
CA PRO A 121 -25.82 4.46 15.78
C PRO A 121 -27.21 3.81 15.76
N GLY A 122 -27.25 2.48 15.83
CA GLY A 122 -28.46 1.68 15.64
C GLY A 122 -28.64 1.16 14.20
N SER A 123 -27.77 1.57 13.27
CA SER A 123 -27.65 0.93 11.95
C SER A 123 -27.14 -0.51 12.07
N ARG A 124 -27.47 -1.34 11.07
CA ARG A 124 -27.06 -2.75 11.01
C ARG A 124 -25.53 -2.93 11.09
N HIS A 125 -24.79 -2.05 10.44
CA HIS A 125 -23.34 -1.99 10.51
C HIS A 125 -22.87 -0.61 10.98
N ALA A 126 -21.71 -0.56 11.62
CA ALA A 126 -21.16 0.68 12.18
C ALA A 126 -20.49 1.57 11.12
N LYS A 127 -20.06 0.98 9.99
CA LYS A 127 -19.31 1.66 8.95
C LYS A 127 -19.90 1.37 7.57
N ARG A 128 -19.92 2.37 6.70
CA ARG A 128 -20.44 2.22 5.33
C ARG A 128 -19.67 1.20 4.49
N TRP A 129 -18.36 1.04 4.72
CA TRP A 129 -17.59 0.00 4.06
C TRP A 129 -18.08 -1.42 4.37
N GLN A 130 -18.68 -1.66 5.54
CA GLN A 130 -19.29 -2.95 5.88
C GLN A 130 -20.58 -3.18 5.09
N ASP A 131 -21.36 -2.12 4.84
CA ASP A 131 -22.53 -2.19 3.96
C ASP A 131 -22.11 -2.49 2.53
N VAL A 132 -21.03 -1.88 2.05
CA VAL A 132 -20.45 -2.15 0.73
C VAL A 132 -20.01 -3.61 0.63
N GLU A 133 -19.29 -4.15 1.62
CA GLU A 133 -18.93 -5.57 1.65
C GLU A 133 -20.15 -6.48 1.63
N ALA A 134 -21.21 -6.13 2.37
CA ALA A 134 -22.46 -6.88 2.39
C ALA A 134 -23.12 -6.93 1.00
N LEU A 135 -23.19 -5.80 0.29
CA LEU A 135 -23.70 -5.73 -1.09
C LEU A 135 -22.88 -6.61 -2.03
N VAL A 136 -21.54 -6.46 -1.99
CA VAL A 136 -20.61 -7.23 -2.80
C VAL A 136 -20.75 -8.74 -2.55
N SER A 137 -20.88 -9.15 -1.28
CA SER A 137 -21.07 -10.55 -0.91
C SER A 137 -22.37 -11.16 -1.45
N LYS A 138 -23.40 -10.32 -1.68
CA LYS A 138 -24.70 -10.72 -2.24
C LYS A 138 -24.74 -10.72 -3.77
N GLY A 139 -23.62 -10.49 -4.43
CA GLY A 139 -23.53 -10.47 -5.90
C GLY A 139 -23.81 -9.10 -6.52
N ILE A 140 -24.03 -8.06 -5.72
CA ILE A 140 -24.25 -6.69 -6.21
C ILE A 140 -22.90 -6.02 -6.37
N SER A 141 -22.57 -5.55 -7.58
CA SER A 141 -21.30 -4.86 -7.79
C SER A 141 -21.37 -3.43 -7.25
N VAL A 142 -20.27 -2.92 -6.69
CA VAL A 142 -20.26 -1.60 -6.05
C VAL A 142 -19.15 -0.74 -6.63
N ILE A 143 -19.50 0.49 -6.97
CA ILE A 143 -18.56 1.56 -7.30
C ILE A 143 -18.56 2.57 -6.16
N THR A 144 -17.39 2.83 -5.58
CA THR A 144 -17.26 3.70 -4.42
C THR A 144 -16.05 4.62 -4.50
N ALA A 145 -15.93 5.55 -3.55
CA ALA A 145 -14.88 6.54 -3.49
C ALA A 145 -14.38 6.74 -2.06
N VAL A 146 -13.06 6.91 -1.92
CA VAL A 146 -12.41 7.16 -0.62
C VAL A 146 -11.21 8.10 -0.79
N ASN A 147 -10.89 8.87 0.24
CA ASN A 147 -9.63 9.63 0.29
C ASN A 147 -8.56 8.81 1.02
N VAL A 148 -7.30 8.96 0.60
CA VAL A 148 -6.13 8.33 1.25
C VAL A 148 -6.05 8.59 2.75
N GLN A 149 -6.53 9.75 3.21
CA GLN A 149 -6.51 10.14 4.61
C GLN A 149 -7.33 9.23 5.54
N HIS A 150 -8.27 8.47 4.97
CA HIS A 150 -9.14 7.57 5.73
C HIS A 150 -8.59 6.16 5.84
N LEU A 151 -7.42 5.86 5.26
CA LEU A 151 -6.80 4.55 5.41
C LEU A 151 -6.23 4.40 6.82
N GLU A 152 -6.55 3.28 7.47
CA GLU A 152 -6.14 3.01 8.85
C GLU A 152 -4.61 3.06 9.01
N SER A 153 -3.85 2.44 8.08
CA SER A 153 -2.38 2.41 8.13
C SER A 153 -1.72 3.79 8.04
N LEU A 154 -2.42 4.79 7.49
CA LEU A 154 -1.88 6.13 7.23
C LEU A 154 -2.29 7.15 8.30
N HIS A 155 -3.14 6.76 9.25
CA HIS A 155 -3.70 7.64 10.27
C HIS A 155 -2.63 8.51 10.97
N ASP A 156 -1.61 7.88 11.56
CA ASP A 156 -0.55 8.60 12.30
C ASP A 156 0.25 9.55 11.41
N GLN A 157 0.45 9.18 10.14
CA GLN A 157 1.18 10.01 9.19
C GLN A 157 0.34 11.22 8.79
N VAL A 158 -0.96 11.01 8.53
CA VAL A 158 -1.91 12.08 8.17
C VAL A 158 -2.08 13.06 9.32
N LEU A 159 -2.19 12.58 10.56
CA LEU A 159 -2.27 13.43 11.75
C LEU A 159 -1.01 14.30 11.91
N LYS A 160 0.18 13.72 11.71
CA LYS A 160 1.46 14.46 11.75
C LYS A 160 1.57 15.52 10.66
N ILE A 161 1.00 15.27 9.49
CA ILE A 161 1.07 16.19 8.35
C ILE A 161 0.04 17.32 8.50
N THR A 162 -1.20 16.98 8.81
CA THR A 162 -2.32 17.92 8.73
C THR A 162 -2.70 18.52 10.09
N GLY A 163 -2.19 17.97 11.20
CA GLY A 163 -2.58 18.32 12.56
C GLY A 163 -4.04 17.98 12.91
N THR A 164 -4.76 17.32 12.00
CA THR A 164 -6.19 17.00 12.15
C THR A 164 -6.37 15.51 12.38
N ASP A 165 -7.10 15.16 13.44
CA ASP A 165 -7.45 13.78 13.75
C ASP A 165 -8.62 13.31 12.86
N VAL A 166 -8.34 12.31 12.01
CA VAL A 166 -9.33 11.71 11.12
C VAL A 166 -9.96 10.50 11.82
N THR A 167 -11.16 10.69 12.34
CA THR A 167 -11.90 9.65 13.09
C THR A 167 -12.54 8.60 12.20
N GLU A 168 -12.92 8.97 10.99
CA GLU A 168 -13.54 8.10 9.99
C GLU A 168 -12.49 7.33 9.21
N ARG A 169 -12.49 6.01 9.35
CA ARG A 169 -11.41 5.13 8.90
C ARG A 169 -11.91 3.88 8.18
N VAL A 170 -11.09 3.41 7.24
CA VAL A 170 -11.31 2.24 6.38
C VAL A 170 -10.09 1.32 6.49
N PRO A 171 -10.29 0.00 6.71
CA PRO A 171 -9.20 -0.97 6.69
C PRO A 171 -8.53 -1.07 5.32
N ASP A 172 -7.20 -1.08 5.28
CA ASP A 172 -6.41 -1.23 4.06
C ASP A 172 -6.68 -2.54 3.31
N GLN A 173 -7.12 -3.59 4.03
CA GLN A 173 -7.51 -4.87 3.45
C GLN A 173 -8.63 -4.71 2.41
N LEU A 174 -9.58 -3.80 2.63
CA LEU A 174 -10.69 -3.57 1.68
C LEU A 174 -10.19 -3.10 0.31
N LEU A 175 -9.16 -2.24 0.29
CA LEU A 175 -8.56 -1.77 -0.97
C LEU A 175 -7.76 -2.87 -1.67
N ARG A 176 -7.11 -3.75 -0.90
CA ARG A 176 -6.38 -4.91 -1.45
C ARG A 176 -7.31 -5.96 -2.04
N GLU A 177 -8.50 -6.13 -1.46
CA GLU A 177 -9.51 -7.07 -1.94
C GLU A 177 -10.37 -6.52 -3.09
N ALA A 178 -10.28 -5.21 -3.38
CA ALA A 178 -11.02 -4.60 -4.47
C ALA A 178 -10.54 -5.10 -5.84
N ASP A 179 -11.49 -5.34 -6.74
CA ASP A 179 -11.22 -5.82 -8.09
C ASP A 179 -10.55 -4.77 -8.98
N GLU A 180 -10.86 -3.49 -8.73
CA GLU A 180 -10.28 -2.36 -9.44
C GLU A 180 -10.11 -1.17 -8.49
N VAL A 181 -8.90 -0.60 -8.46
CA VAL A 181 -8.60 0.63 -7.72
C VAL A 181 -8.09 1.68 -8.70
N ILE A 182 -8.83 2.78 -8.84
CA ILE A 182 -8.48 3.89 -9.72
C ILE A 182 -7.99 5.05 -8.88
N ASN A 183 -6.76 5.47 -9.10
CA ASN A 183 -6.21 6.68 -8.48
C ASN A 183 -6.64 7.93 -9.26
N LEU A 184 -7.30 8.86 -8.58
CA LEU A 184 -7.63 10.19 -9.09
C LEU A 184 -6.67 11.21 -8.47
N ASP A 185 -5.71 11.63 -9.27
CA ASP A 185 -4.71 12.62 -8.90
C ASP A 185 -5.02 13.97 -9.55
N LEU A 186 -4.79 15.05 -8.81
CA LEU A 186 -4.76 16.42 -9.31
C LEU A 186 -3.48 17.08 -8.81
N THR A 187 -2.98 18.06 -9.56
CA THR A 187 -1.89 18.88 -9.04
C THR A 187 -2.37 19.68 -7.83
N VAL A 188 -1.44 20.00 -6.93
CA VAL A 188 -1.74 20.83 -5.74
C VAL A 188 -2.30 22.20 -6.16
N GLY A 189 -1.77 22.77 -7.25
CA GLY A 189 -2.26 24.04 -7.82
C GLY A 189 -3.71 23.95 -8.28
N GLU A 190 -4.07 22.91 -9.06
CA GLU A 190 -5.44 22.71 -9.52
C GLU A 190 -6.40 22.47 -8.35
N LEU A 191 -5.99 21.69 -7.34
CA LEU A 191 -6.84 21.42 -6.20
C LEU A 191 -7.13 22.69 -5.39
N ARG A 192 -6.10 23.52 -5.18
CA ARG A 192 -6.24 24.81 -4.50
C ARG A 192 -7.08 25.80 -5.32
N ALA A 193 -6.87 25.88 -6.64
CA ALA A 193 -7.69 26.72 -7.51
C ALA A 193 -9.16 26.32 -7.42
N ARG A 194 -9.48 25.03 -7.42
CA ARG A 194 -10.86 24.54 -7.25
C ARG A 194 -11.45 24.90 -5.89
N LEU A 195 -10.63 24.94 -4.84
CA LEU A 195 -11.07 25.40 -3.53
C LEU A 195 -11.37 26.90 -3.52
N GLU A 196 -10.47 27.71 -4.10
CA GLU A 196 -10.60 29.17 -4.22
C GLU A 196 -11.80 29.57 -5.08
N GLU A 197 -12.12 28.79 -6.12
CA GLU A 197 -13.31 28.92 -6.95
C GLU A 197 -14.61 28.47 -6.25
N GLY A 198 -14.56 28.03 -4.99
CA GLY A 198 -15.73 27.55 -4.24
C GLY A 198 -16.30 26.22 -4.74
N LYS A 199 -15.53 25.44 -5.51
CA LYS A 199 -15.99 24.14 -6.06
C LYS A 199 -15.86 22.99 -5.05
N ILE A 200 -15.22 23.20 -3.90
CA ILE A 200 -14.92 22.15 -2.90
C ILE A 200 -15.69 22.37 -1.61
N TYR A 201 -15.66 23.59 -1.05
CA TYR A 201 -16.38 24.02 0.16
C TYR A 201 -17.14 25.32 -0.09
N ASP A 202 -18.10 25.61 0.76
CA ASP A 202 -18.76 26.92 0.83
C ASP A 202 -17.74 28.03 1.01
N ALA A 203 -17.96 29.17 0.34
CA ALA A 203 -17.04 30.32 0.34
C ALA A 203 -16.64 30.77 1.76
N ALA A 204 -17.53 30.63 2.74
CA ALA A 204 -17.27 30.96 4.15
C ALA A 204 -16.19 30.08 4.81
N LYS A 205 -16.03 28.83 4.38
CA LYS A 205 -15.06 27.86 4.94
C LYS A 205 -13.74 27.82 4.18
N VAL A 206 -13.66 28.45 2.99
CA VAL A 206 -12.47 28.44 2.12
C VAL A 206 -11.22 29.00 2.82
N PRO A 207 -11.25 30.17 3.48
CA PRO A 207 -10.04 30.72 4.13
C PRO A 207 -9.49 29.79 5.21
N THR A 208 -10.36 29.23 6.05
CA THR A 208 -9.98 28.29 7.11
C THR A 208 -9.46 26.97 6.56
N ALA A 209 -10.03 26.47 5.46
CA ALA A 209 -9.57 25.26 4.81
C ALA A 209 -8.17 25.45 4.19
N LEU A 210 -7.92 26.57 3.52
CA LEU A 210 -6.62 26.94 2.94
C LEU A 210 -5.53 27.14 4.01
N ALA A 211 -5.91 27.71 5.16
CA ALA A 211 -5.00 27.93 6.28
C ALA A 211 -4.61 26.65 7.04
N ASN A 212 -5.35 25.55 6.87
CA ASN A 212 -5.13 24.30 7.61
C ASN A 212 -4.83 23.13 6.65
N PHE A 213 -5.84 22.33 6.31
CA PHE A 213 -5.66 21.10 5.54
C PHE A 213 -5.14 21.35 4.11
N PHE A 214 -5.59 22.42 3.45
CA PHE A 214 -5.27 22.71 2.04
C PHE A 214 -4.01 23.58 1.86
N GLN A 215 -3.13 23.63 2.86
CA GLN A 215 -1.79 24.19 2.69
C GLN A 215 -1.03 23.41 1.60
N ALA A 216 -0.27 24.13 0.77
CA ALA A 216 0.46 23.51 -0.34
C ALA A 216 1.42 22.41 0.12
N GLU A 217 2.10 22.62 1.25
CA GLU A 217 3.01 21.65 1.84
C GLU A 217 2.29 20.37 2.28
N ASN A 218 1.15 20.51 2.97
CA ASN A 218 0.32 19.38 3.40
C ASN A 218 -0.18 18.57 2.20
N LEU A 219 -0.69 19.25 1.17
CA LEU A 219 -1.17 18.60 -0.05
C LEU A 219 -0.05 17.89 -0.82
N LEU A 220 1.16 18.45 -0.88
CA LEU A 220 2.32 17.77 -1.49
C LEU A 220 2.70 16.51 -0.71
N GLN A 221 2.70 16.57 0.62
CA GLN A 221 3.01 15.41 1.45
C GLN A 221 1.94 14.33 1.36
N LEU A 222 0.66 14.70 1.37
CA LEU A 222 -0.47 13.78 1.17
C LEU A 222 -0.45 13.16 -0.24
N ARG A 223 -0.11 13.93 -1.28
CA ARG A 223 0.06 13.40 -2.65
C ARG A 223 1.18 12.37 -2.71
N ARG A 224 2.31 12.64 -2.05
CA ARG A 224 3.42 11.67 -1.94
C ARG A 224 2.98 10.39 -1.22
N LEU A 225 2.20 10.51 -0.14
CA LEU A 225 1.62 9.35 0.55
C LEU A 225 0.67 8.57 -0.35
N ALA A 226 -0.24 9.25 -1.04
CA ALA A 226 -1.19 8.63 -1.96
C ALA A 226 -0.49 7.86 -3.08
N VAL A 227 0.52 8.44 -3.72
CA VAL A 227 1.29 7.77 -4.78
C VAL A 227 2.01 6.54 -4.25
N ARG A 228 2.61 6.62 -3.05
CA ARG A 228 3.28 5.47 -2.43
C ARG A 228 2.29 4.33 -2.14
N GLU A 229 1.12 4.67 -1.60
CA GLU A 229 0.09 3.69 -1.27
C GLU A 229 -0.48 3.02 -2.53
N VAL A 230 -0.79 3.81 -3.55
CA VAL A 230 -1.24 3.30 -4.86
C VAL A 230 -0.20 2.37 -5.46
N ALA A 231 1.10 2.72 -5.38
CA ALA A 231 2.16 1.85 -5.87
C ALA A 231 2.21 0.49 -5.14
N GLN A 232 2.00 0.49 -3.82
CA GLN A 232 1.93 -0.75 -3.03
C GLN A 232 0.71 -1.60 -3.39
N LEU A 233 -0.46 -0.97 -3.56
CA LEU A 233 -1.69 -1.66 -3.97
C LEU A 233 -1.59 -2.24 -5.38
N LEU A 234 -1.06 -1.49 -6.35
CA LEU A 234 -0.84 -1.96 -7.72
C LEU A 234 0.17 -3.10 -7.77
N GLY A 235 1.23 -3.05 -6.96
CA GLY A 235 2.18 -4.16 -6.82
C GLY A 235 1.47 -5.46 -6.44
N HIS A 236 0.57 -5.40 -5.46
CA HIS A 236 -0.19 -6.57 -5.02
C HIS A 236 -1.17 -7.09 -6.09
N GLN A 237 -1.82 -6.20 -6.85
CA GLN A 237 -2.73 -6.62 -7.94
C GLN A 237 -2.00 -7.32 -9.08
N VAL A 238 -0.77 -6.87 -9.42
CA VAL A 238 0.09 -7.53 -10.41
C VAL A 238 0.52 -8.92 -9.93
N GLU A 239 0.88 -9.06 -8.66
CA GLU A 239 1.28 -10.34 -8.05
C GLU A 239 0.12 -11.36 -7.99
N THR A 240 -1.10 -10.89 -7.73
CA THR A 240 -2.29 -11.75 -7.55
C THR A 240 -3.05 -12.00 -8.85
N GLY A 241 -2.74 -11.29 -9.95
CA GLY A 241 -3.49 -11.38 -11.22
C GLY A 241 -4.88 -10.75 -11.15
N ALA A 242 -5.14 -9.89 -10.17
CA ALA A 242 -6.40 -9.17 -10.06
C ALA A 242 -6.54 -8.21 -11.25
N GLY A 243 -7.67 -8.29 -11.98
CA GLY A 243 -7.97 -7.40 -13.11
C GLY A 243 -8.05 -8.06 -14.49
N GLY A 244 -8.03 -9.39 -14.59
CA GLY A 244 -8.39 -10.13 -15.80
C GLY A 244 -7.32 -10.19 -16.91
N ALA A 245 -6.12 -9.65 -16.65
CA ALA A 245 -4.93 -9.99 -17.42
C ALA A 245 -4.42 -11.36 -16.95
N PRO A 246 -3.75 -12.16 -17.81
CA PRO A 246 -2.95 -13.28 -17.31
C PRO A 246 -2.05 -12.75 -16.20
N VAL A 247 -1.91 -13.49 -15.10
CA VAL A 247 -0.85 -13.22 -14.12
C VAL A 247 0.40 -13.02 -14.96
N VAL A 248 0.89 -11.79 -15.06
CA VAL A 248 2.15 -11.56 -15.75
C VAL A 248 3.11 -12.31 -14.84
N PRO A 249 3.66 -13.48 -15.27
CA PRO A 249 4.69 -14.11 -14.46
C PRO A 249 5.70 -13.02 -14.31
N SER A 250 5.89 -12.57 -13.07
CA SER A 250 6.66 -11.38 -12.81
C SER A 250 7.98 -11.60 -13.53
N GLN A 251 8.25 -10.80 -14.57
CA GLN A 251 9.48 -10.98 -15.37
C GLN A 251 10.72 -10.82 -14.48
N ARG A 252 10.49 -10.34 -13.25
CA ARG A 252 11.24 -10.73 -12.07
C ARG A 252 10.24 -11.17 -11.01
N ARG A 253 10.14 -12.48 -10.72
CA ARG A 253 10.13 -12.82 -9.30
C ARG A 253 11.29 -12.01 -8.75
N ASN A 254 11.11 -11.27 -7.66
CA ASN A 254 12.28 -10.90 -6.87
C ASN A 254 12.83 -12.22 -6.31
N ASP A 255 13.45 -13.02 -7.20
CA ASP A 255 14.38 -14.10 -6.93
C ASP A 255 15.62 -13.54 -6.22
N ASP A 256 15.62 -12.22 -5.98
CA ASP A 256 16.46 -11.57 -5.03
C ASP A 256 16.44 -12.29 -3.70
N ARG A 257 17.55 -12.96 -3.46
CA ARG A 257 17.81 -13.70 -2.23
C ARG A 257 18.83 -12.91 -1.44
N LEU A 258 18.42 -12.49 -0.25
CA LEU A 258 19.26 -11.67 0.61
C LEU A 258 20.10 -12.57 1.50
N LEU A 259 21.40 -12.31 1.57
CA LEU A 259 22.32 -12.99 2.48
C LEU A 259 22.95 -11.98 3.44
N ALA A 260 22.55 -12.02 4.71
CA ALA A 260 23.12 -11.18 5.75
C ALA A 260 24.24 -11.90 6.50
N CYS A 261 25.45 -11.34 6.48
CA CYS A 261 26.60 -11.89 7.17
C CYS A 261 26.73 -11.25 8.55
N ILE A 262 26.70 -12.07 9.61
CA ILE A 262 26.85 -11.63 10.99
C ILE A 262 28.12 -12.19 11.63
N ASN A 263 28.64 -11.49 12.63
CA ASN A 263 29.74 -11.93 13.48
C ASN A 263 29.25 -12.19 14.92
N ALA A 264 30.16 -12.60 15.81
CA ALA A 264 29.84 -12.84 17.23
C ALA A 264 29.66 -11.56 18.07
N ASN A 265 29.75 -10.36 17.46
CA ASN A 265 29.51 -9.09 18.17
C ASN A 265 28.00 -8.83 18.26
N GLU A 266 27.49 -8.70 19.48
CA GLU A 266 26.06 -8.57 19.76
C GLU A 266 25.40 -7.36 19.08
N GLN A 267 25.96 -6.16 19.27
CA GLN A 267 25.37 -4.91 18.79
C GLN A 267 25.37 -4.86 17.26
N ALA A 268 26.50 -5.23 16.65
CA ALA A 268 26.66 -5.29 15.21
C ALA A 268 25.68 -6.30 14.57
N ALA A 269 25.61 -7.52 15.11
CA ALA A 269 24.74 -8.56 14.57
C ALA A 269 23.26 -8.18 14.69
N THR A 270 22.83 -7.60 15.82
CA THR A 270 21.45 -7.15 16.03
C THR A 270 21.03 -6.10 14.99
N GLU A 271 21.86 -5.07 14.79
CA GLU A 271 21.58 -3.99 13.84
C GLU A 271 21.55 -4.49 12.38
N ILE A 272 22.48 -5.38 12.02
CA ILE A 272 22.52 -6.00 10.68
C ILE A 272 21.26 -6.82 10.45
N ILE A 273 20.83 -7.64 11.41
CA ILE A 273 19.61 -8.47 11.28
C ILE A 273 18.37 -7.60 11.12
N ARG A 274 18.21 -6.54 11.93
CA ARG A 274 17.06 -5.62 11.83
C ARG A 274 17.05 -4.83 10.52
N LYS A 275 18.21 -4.39 10.02
CA LYS A 275 18.31 -3.68 8.74
C LYS A 275 18.09 -4.64 7.55
N ALA A 276 18.60 -5.86 7.64
CA ALA A 276 18.40 -6.91 6.64
C ALA A 276 16.94 -7.34 6.53
N SER A 277 16.23 -7.52 7.64
CA SER A 277 14.79 -7.78 7.64
C SER A 277 14.00 -6.66 6.95
N ARG A 278 14.26 -5.40 7.32
CA ARG A 278 13.63 -4.25 6.63
C ARG A 278 13.96 -4.18 5.14
N LEU A 279 15.16 -4.60 4.73
CA LEU A 279 15.54 -4.68 3.32
C LEU A 279 14.79 -5.80 2.60
N ALA A 280 14.69 -6.98 3.21
CA ALA A 280 13.97 -8.12 2.66
C ALA A 280 12.49 -7.78 2.43
N ASP A 281 11.85 -7.09 3.39
CA ASP A 281 10.46 -6.64 3.26
C ASP A 281 10.29 -5.60 2.15
N ARG A 282 11.21 -4.64 2.03
CA ARG A 282 11.16 -3.59 0.99
C ARG A 282 11.36 -4.13 -0.42
N PHE A 283 12.23 -5.12 -0.57
CA PHE A 283 12.52 -5.74 -1.86
C PHE A 283 11.62 -6.94 -2.14
N SER A 284 10.63 -7.26 -1.29
CA SER A 284 9.81 -8.47 -1.42
C SER A 284 10.66 -9.71 -1.75
N ALA A 285 11.80 -9.85 -1.05
CA ALA A 285 12.81 -10.85 -1.37
C ALA A 285 12.22 -12.26 -1.25
N ALA A 286 12.43 -13.13 -2.25
CA ALA A 286 11.89 -14.49 -2.27
C ALA A 286 12.37 -15.33 -1.07
N ALA A 287 13.57 -15.08 -0.58
CA ALA A 287 14.09 -15.64 0.66
C ALA A 287 15.22 -14.77 1.22
N TRP A 288 15.37 -14.74 2.54
CA TRP A 288 16.54 -14.13 3.16
C TRP A 288 17.18 -15.04 4.19
N TYR A 289 18.51 -14.99 4.22
CA TYR A 289 19.37 -15.88 4.97
C TYR A 289 20.26 -15.07 5.90
N VAL A 290 20.53 -15.61 7.08
CA VAL A 290 21.56 -15.08 7.98
C VAL A 290 22.68 -16.09 8.08
N LEU A 291 23.88 -15.71 7.63
CA LEU A 291 25.07 -16.55 7.65
C LEU A 291 25.99 -16.16 8.82
N TYR A 292 26.31 -17.15 9.64
CA TYR A 292 27.38 -17.08 10.63
C TYR A 292 28.49 -18.06 10.25
N VAL A 293 29.71 -17.54 10.04
CA VAL A 293 30.91 -18.33 9.76
C VAL A 293 31.73 -18.45 11.04
N GLN A 294 31.82 -19.66 11.57
CA GLN A 294 32.61 -19.98 12.76
C GLN A 294 34.05 -20.31 12.35
N THR A 295 35.01 -19.48 12.77
CA THR A 295 36.45 -19.73 12.54
C THR A 295 37.05 -20.62 13.63
N GLY A 296 38.17 -21.29 13.35
CA GLY A 296 38.87 -22.14 14.33
C GLY A 296 39.37 -21.38 15.57
N ARG A 297 39.55 -20.05 15.46
CA ARG A 297 39.85 -19.14 16.59
C ARG A 297 38.65 -18.93 17.51
N GLU A 298 37.44 -19.21 17.03
CA GLU A 298 36.15 -19.13 17.73
C GLU A 298 35.58 -20.54 18.04
N SER A 299 36.44 -21.54 18.25
CA SER A 299 35.99 -22.86 18.69
C SER A 299 35.34 -22.79 20.08
N ALA A 300 34.32 -23.62 20.31
CA ALA A 300 33.47 -23.65 21.51
C ALA A 300 34.22 -23.81 22.85
N ALA A 301 35.53 -24.10 22.82
CA ALA A 301 36.40 -24.21 23.98
C ALA A 301 37.04 -22.85 24.41
N ARG A 302 36.89 -21.76 23.64
CA ARG A 302 37.56 -20.47 23.91
C ARG A 302 36.66 -19.23 23.80
N ILE A 303 35.38 -19.38 23.48
CA ILE A 303 34.44 -18.25 23.45
C ILE A 303 33.95 -17.96 24.88
N ASN A 304 33.94 -16.68 25.27
CA ASN A 304 33.33 -16.23 26.53
C ASN A 304 31.84 -16.62 26.54
N LEU A 305 31.36 -17.26 27.61
CA LEU A 305 29.99 -17.76 27.76
C LEU A 305 28.92 -16.71 27.43
N ALA A 306 29.22 -15.42 27.66
CA ALA A 306 28.36 -14.30 27.29
C ALA A 306 28.18 -14.17 25.77
N ALA A 307 29.26 -14.19 24.98
CA ALA A 307 29.21 -14.07 23.53
C ALA A 307 28.44 -15.23 22.86
N GLN A 308 28.50 -16.43 23.44
CA GLN A 308 27.71 -17.57 22.98
C GLN A 308 26.20 -17.36 23.19
N ARG A 309 25.79 -16.79 24.34
CA ARG A 309 24.39 -16.46 24.62
C ARG A 309 23.87 -15.39 23.66
N HIS A 310 24.64 -14.33 23.43
CA HIS A 310 24.26 -13.25 22.51
C HIS A 310 24.12 -13.75 21.07
N LEU A 311 25.01 -14.64 20.61
CA LEU A 311 24.89 -15.26 19.29
C LEU A 311 23.60 -16.09 19.16
N ILE A 312 23.25 -16.88 20.18
CA ILE A 312 22.00 -17.66 20.19
C ILE A 312 20.79 -16.73 20.09
N ASN A 313 20.75 -15.65 20.89
CA ASN A 313 19.67 -14.68 20.89
C ASN A 313 19.52 -13.99 19.52
N ASN A 314 20.63 -13.62 18.88
CA ASN A 314 20.61 -12.99 17.56
C ASN A 314 20.12 -13.95 16.47
N LEU A 315 20.49 -15.22 16.54
CA LEU A 315 19.99 -16.22 15.59
C LEU A 315 18.50 -16.54 15.81
N GLN A 316 18.04 -16.51 17.06
CA GLN A 316 16.61 -16.58 17.37
C GLN A 316 15.86 -15.37 16.82
N LEU A 317 16.39 -14.15 17.02
CA LEU A 317 15.83 -12.92 16.46
C LEU A 317 15.73 -12.99 14.93
N ALA A 318 16.77 -13.48 14.25
CA ALA A 318 16.74 -13.68 12.80
C ALA A 318 15.60 -14.63 12.38
N THR A 319 15.44 -15.74 13.09
CA THR A 319 14.37 -16.72 12.82
C THR A 319 12.98 -16.12 13.07
N GLN A 320 12.81 -15.34 14.14
CA GLN A 320 11.55 -14.63 14.46
C GLN A 320 11.17 -13.60 13.39
N LEU A 321 12.16 -12.98 12.77
CA LEU A 321 11.97 -12.04 11.65
C LEU A 321 11.84 -12.76 10.29
N GLY A 322 11.80 -14.09 10.27
CA GLY A 322 11.57 -14.89 9.07
C GLY A 322 12.82 -15.28 8.28
N ALA A 323 14.02 -15.10 8.82
CA ALA A 323 15.26 -15.50 8.15
C ALA A 323 15.55 -16.99 8.30
N GLN A 324 16.19 -17.58 7.28
CA GLN A 324 16.83 -18.89 7.40
C GLN A 324 18.27 -18.75 7.91
N VAL A 325 18.57 -19.39 9.04
CA VAL A 325 19.90 -19.32 9.67
C VAL A 325 20.83 -20.38 9.08
N LEU A 326 21.99 -19.96 8.57
CA LEU A 326 23.05 -20.81 8.05
C LEU A 326 24.29 -20.69 8.94
N ARG A 327 24.83 -21.84 9.39
CA ARG A 327 26.07 -21.91 10.18
C ARG A 327 27.11 -22.72 9.43
N VAL A 328 28.25 -22.11 9.13
CA VAL A 328 29.35 -22.76 8.41
C VAL A 328 30.61 -22.69 9.26
N LYS A 329 31.38 -23.77 9.32
CA LYS A 329 32.69 -23.79 9.97
C LYS A 329 33.76 -23.68 8.89
N ASP A 330 34.50 -22.58 8.89
CA ASP A 330 35.61 -22.35 7.96
C ASP A 330 36.57 -21.29 8.52
N ASP A 331 37.85 -21.45 8.21
CA ASP A 331 38.89 -20.47 8.54
C ASP A 331 39.01 -19.37 7.46
N ASP A 332 38.55 -19.64 6.22
CA ASP A 332 38.39 -18.63 5.17
C ASP A 332 36.96 -18.08 5.13
N ILE A 333 36.76 -16.97 5.84
CA ILE A 333 35.47 -16.28 5.94
C ILE A 333 34.98 -15.81 4.56
N VAL A 334 35.88 -15.26 3.72
CA VAL A 334 35.48 -14.67 2.43
C VAL A 334 35.12 -15.78 1.44
N GLY A 335 35.90 -16.85 1.40
CA GLY A 335 35.60 -18.04 0.60
C GLY A 335 34.28 -18.71 1.04
N ALA A 336 34.04 -18.82 2.34
CA ALA A 336 32.79 -19.38 2.87
C ALA A 336 31.56 -18.55 2.48
N ILE A 337 31.63 -17.22 2.62
CA ILE A 337 30.53 -16.33 2.21
C ILE A 337 30.23 -16.48 0.72
N ARG A 338 31.26 -16.52 -0.14
CA ARG A 338 31.09 -16.71 -1.59
C ARG A 338 30.43 -18.02 -1.94
N ARG A 339 30.88 -19.13 -1.35
CA ARG A 339 30.29 -20.45 -1.62
C ARG A 339 28.81 -20.49 -1.21
N VAL A 340 28.47 -19.93 -0.05
CA VAL A 340 27.07 -19.88 0.40
C VAL A 340 26.24 -18.94 -0.46
N ALA A 341 26.78 -17.78 -0.87
CA ALA A 341 26.11 -16.86 -1.77
C ALA A 341 25.80 -17.52 -3.12
N GLN A 342 26.74 -18.28 -3.67
CA GLN A 342 26.54 -19.04 -4.91
C GLN A 342 25.54 -20.19 -4.73
N GLU A 343 25.67 -20.99 -3.67
CA GLU A 343 24.78 -22.13 -3.40
C GLU A 343 23.33 -21.68 -3.18
N LYS A 344 23.12 -20.53 -2.53
CA LYS A 344 21.79 -19.99 -2.29
C LYS A 344 21.31 -19.06 -3.39
N HIS A 345 22.10 -18.80 -4.43
CA HIS A 345 21.82 -17.82 -5.47
C HIS A 345 21.46 -16.45 -4.89
N ALA A 346 22.26 -15.97 -3.92
CA ALA A 346 22.06 -14.67 -3.31
C ALA A 346 22.36 -13.56 -4.33
N THR A 347 21.49 -12.55 -4.40
CA THR A 347 21.67 -11.37 -5.26
C THR A 347 22.07 -10.14 -4.45
N LEU A 348 21.73 -10.10 -3.15
CA LEU A 348 22.09 -9.01 -2.25
C LEU A 348 22.81 -9.52 -1.01
N LEU A 349 24.04 -9.06 -0.81
CA LEU A 349 24.87 -9.38 0.34
C LEU A 349 24.88 -8.22 1.34
N VAL A 350 24.38 -8.45 2.55
CA VAL A 350 24.38 -7.45 3.63
C VAL A 350 25.54 -7.72 4.59
N CYS A 351 26.44 -6.75 4.74
CA CYS A 351 27.63 -6.88 5.58
C CYS A 351 27.80 -5.67 6.51
N GLY A 352 28.26 -5.90 7.73
CA GLY A 352 28.63 -4.83 8.66
C GLY A 352 29.97 -4.19 8.35
N LEU A 353 30.04 -2.86 8.47
CA LEU A 353 31.29 -2.09 8.53
C LEU A 353 31.71 -1.97 10.00
N THR A 354 32.92 -2.43 10.33
CA THR A 354 33.48 -2.24 11.67
C THR A 354 34.04 -0.83 11.77
N GLY A 355 33.27 0.11 12.31
CA GLY A 355 33.70 1.46 12.60
C GLY A 355 34.56 1.51 13.86
N GLU A 356 35.79 1.01 13.80
CA GLU A 356 36.94 1.40 14.64
C GLU A 356 38.09 0.41 14.44
N LYS A 357 39.15 0.84 13.75
CA LYS A 357 40.47 0.19 13.88
C LYS A 357 41.55 1.26 14.01
N SER A 358 42.27 1.17 15.12
CA SER A 358 43.52 1.90 15.40
C SER A 358 44.51 1.74 14.24
N LEU A 359 45.22 2.83 13.91
CA LEU A 359 46.21 2.96 12.82
C LEU A 359 47.21 1.80 12.75
N TRP A 360 47.47 1.11 13.86
CA TRP A 360 48.39 -0.03 13.94
C TRP A 360 47.82 -1.36 13.40
N GLN A 361 46.49 -1.54 13.36
CA GLN A 361 45.86 -2.73 12.76
C GLN A 361 45.73 -2.65 11.23
N GLN A 362 46.01 -1.48 10.62
CA GLN A 362 45.95 -1.29 9.16
C GLN A 362 47.14 -1.92 8.41
N LEU A 363 48.26 -2.21 9.09
CA LEU A 363 49.49 -2.71 8.45
C LEU A 363 49.57 -4.25 8.35
N GLY A 364 48.69 -5.01 9.01
CA GLY A 364 48.85 -6.47 9.14
C GLY A 364 47.92 -7.36 8.31
N ARG A 365 46.64 -6.99 8.12
CA ARG A 365 45.67 -7.78 7.34
C ARG A 365 44.54 -6.86 6.86
N GLY A 366 44.35 -6.74 5.54
CA GLY A 366 43.17 -6.07 4.98
C GLY A 366 41.89 -6.65 5.59
N GLY A 367 41.00 -5.81 6.08
CA GLY A 367 39.79 -6.26 6.78
C GLY A 367 38.95 -7.22 5.94
N VAL A 368 38.22 -8.14 6.60
CA VAL A 368 37.35 -9.14 5.96
C VAL A 368 36.39 -8.49 4.94
N THR A 369 35.85 -7.30 5.27
CA THR A 369 35.00 -6.51 4.37
C THR A 369 35.72 -6.06 3.10
N HIS A 370 36.98 -5.62 3.20
CA HIS A 370 37.78 -5.20 2.04
C HIS A 370 38.20 -6.41 1.17
N GLY A 371 38.47 -7.55 1.80
CA GLY A 371 38.73 -8.82 1.10
C GLY A 371 37.50 -9.30 0.33
N LEU A 372 36.32 -9.21 0.95
CA LEU A 372 35.03 -9.56 0.35
C LEU A 372 34.67 -8.65 -0.83
N LEU A 373 34.79 -7.32 -0.67
CA LEU A 373 34.53 -6.36 -1.75
C LEU A 373 35.47 -6.58 -2.95
N ARG A 374 36.76 -6.84 -2.72
CA ARG A 374 37.70 -7.18 -3.81
C ARG A 374 37.38 -8.51 -4.47
N ALA A 375 36.91 -9.50 -3.71
CA ALA A 375 36.57 -10.81 -4.25
C ALA A 375 35.30 -10.74 -5.11
N VAL A 376 34.26 -10.05 -4.63
CA VAL A 376 33.01 -9.82 -5.38
C VAL A 376 33.27 -9.00 -6.65
N ALA A 377 34.10 -7.94 -6.56
CA ALA A 377 34.44 -7.11 -7.71
C ALA A 377 35.27 -7.84 -8.80
N ARG A 378 35.95 -8.94 -8.46
CA ARG A 378 36.75 -9.73 -9.43
C ARG A 378 35.98 -10.86 -10.09
N ASP A 379 34.92 -11.34 -9.46
CA ASP A 379 34.15 -12.51 -9.93
C ASP A 379 33.15 -12.17 -11.04
N GLY A 380 32.80 -10.90 -11.24
CA GLY A 380 31.81 -10.49 -12.25
C GLY A 380 30.40 -11.05 -12.00
N SER A 381 30.12 -11.56 -10.80
CA SER A 381 28.80 -12.03 -10.38
C SER A 381 27.84 -10.86 -10.18
N ASP A 382 26.57 -11.04 -10.54
CA ASP A 382 25.45 -10.10 -10.31
C ASP A 382 25.05 -10.08 -8.82
N LEU A 383 26.01 -9.69 -7.97
CA LEU A 383 25.88 -9.67 -6.51
C LEU A 383 26.11 -8.25 -5.99
N ASP A 384 25.03 -7.62 -5.55
CA ASP A 384 25.06 -6.31 -4.91
C ASP A 384 25.52 -6.43 -3.46
N VAL A 385 26.32 -5.47 -2.99
CA VAL A 385 26.82 -5.44 -1.61
C VAL A 385 26.26 -4.23 -0.87
N TYR A 386 25.49 -4.49 0.19
CA TYR A 386 24.93 -3.49 1.07
C TYR A 386 25.71 -3.42 2.38
N LEU A 387 26.36 -2.27 2.61
CA LEU A 387 27.19 -2.04 3.79
C LEU A 387 26.40 -1.34 4.89
N VAL A 388 26.31 -1.98 6.05
CA VAL A 388 25.63 -1.48 7.23
C VAL A 388 26.67 -0.90 8.19
N ASN A 389 26.58 0.40 8.46
CA ASN A 389 27.27 0.98 9.61
C ASN A 389 26.45 0.71 10.89
N TYR A 390 27.15 0.43 11.98
CA TYR A 390 26.56 0.16 13.29
C TYR A 390 27.29 0.95 14.37
#